data_AF-A0A660Q699-F1
#
_entry.id   AF-A0A660Q699-F1
#
_cell.length_a   1.000
_cell.length_b   1.000
_cell.length_c   1.000
_cell.angle_alpha   90.00
_cell.angle_beta   90.00
_cell.angle_gamma   90.00
#
_symmetry.space_group_name_H-M   'P 1'
#
loop_
_entity.id
_entity.type
_entity.pdbx_description
1 polymer ?
#
loop_
_entity_poly.entity_id
_entity_poly.type
_entity_poly.pdbx_seq_one_letter_code
_entity_poly.pdbx_strand_id
1 'polypeptide(L)'
;LAAPAPSEGTVSFDRYRIILERKPFGAPPPPESPRPISPAESFARNLRLSALLEVEGGGIKVGLVDKKTGKSFFLTEGETVEGIELVSASFDDEEAVLRKGNEMAVIKLESGEIRPLSPEEQRQRLIRTRRMSYRERRRQREERRSKPPPRPKYTGEELERHLREYQMECIRQGLPPLPIPLTPEMDAQLVAEGVLPPLEPEQ
;
A
#
# COMPACT_ATOMS: atom_id res chain seq x y z
N LEU A 1 37.22 -20.10 45.27
CA LEU A 1 38.00 -20.69 44.16
C LEU A 1 37.10 -20.72 42.93
N ALA A 2 37.22 -19.74 42.04
CA ALA A 2 36.46 -19.67 40.79
C ALA A 2 37.44 -19.88 39.62
N ALA A 3 37.15 -20.86 38.75
CA ALA A 3 37.95 -21.18 37.58
C ALA A 3 37.60 -20.25 36.41
N PRO A 4 38.56 -19.78 35.60
CA PRO A 4 38.27 -19.05 34.36
C PRO A 4 37.99 -20.03 33.20
N ALA A 5 37.00 -19.69 32.37
CA ALA A 5 36.62 -20.39 31.14
C ALA A 5 37.65 -20.15 30.00
N PRO A 6 37.86 -21.12 29.09
CA PRO A 6 38.71 -20.92 27.92
C PRO A 6 37.97 -20.09 26.84
N SER A 7 38.67 -19.09 26.31
CA SER A 7 38.24 -18.24 25.19
C SER A 7 38.24 -19.02 23.87
N GLU A 8 37.14 -18.91 23.11
CA GLU A 8 37.04 -19.42 21.74
C GLU A 8 38.05 -18.70 20.84
N GLY A 9 39.13 -19.40 20.49
CA GLY A 9 40.12 -18.93 19.53
C GLY A 9 39.49 -18.83 18.14
N THR A 10 39.39 -17.62 17.61
CA THR A 10 39.14 -17.39 16.19
C THR A 10 40.29 -17.99 15.39
N VAL A 11 40.09 -19.18 14.81
CA VAL A 11 41.09 -19.82 13.95
C VAL A 11 41.22 -18.97 12.68
N SER A 12 42.35 -18.27 12.52
CA SER A 12 42.65 -17.53 11.30
C SER A 12 42.91 -18.51 10.14
N PHE A 13 42.22 -18.29 9.03
CA PHE A 13 42.37 -19.04 7.78
C PHE A 13 43.49 -18.52 6.88
N ASP A 14 44.34 -17.59 7.36
CA ASP A 14 45.39 -16.96 6.55
C ASP A 14 46.39 -17.98 5.98
N ARG A 15 46.62 -19.09 6.68
CA ARG A 15 47.49 -20.19 6.20
C ARG A 15 47.00 -20.82 4.90
N TYR A 16 45.69 -20.82 4.66
CA TYR A 16 45.08 -21.45 3.48
C TYR A 16 44.90 -20.47 2.31
N ARG A 17 45.25 -19.18 2.50
CA ARG A 17 45.08 -18.14 1.47
C ARG A 17 45.80 -18.48 0.17
N ILE A 18 47.01 -19.05 0.26
CA ILE A 18 47.79 -19.51 -0.90
C ILE A 18 47.07 -20.60 -1.72
N ILE A 19 46.38 -21.52 -1.05
CA ILE A 19 45.65 -22.61 -1.70
C ILE A 19 44.39 -22.05 -2.39
N LEU A 20 43.71 -21.11 -1.75
CA LEU A 20 42.53 -20.45 -2.31
C LEU A 20 42.89 -19.57 -3.52
N GLU A 21 44.01 -18.83 -3.45
CA GLU A 21 44.51 -17.99 -4.55
C GLU A 21 44.93 -18.80 -5.77
N ARG A 22 45.51 -19.99 -5.57
CA ARG A 22 45.92 -20.89 -6.65
C ARG A 22 44.76 -21.53 -7.41
N LYS A 23 43.52 -21.43 -6.91
CA LYS A 23 42.31 -22.03 -7.51
C LYS A 23 42.58 -23.45 -8.08
N PRO A 24 43.18 -24.38 -7.31
CA PRO A 24 43.62 -25.67 -7.85
C PRO A 24 42.45 -26.54 -8.36
N PHE A 25 41.22 -26.23 -7.95
CA PHE A 25 39.99 -26.91 -8.36
C PHE A 25 39.28 -26.22 -9.54
N GLY A 26 39.92 -25.24 -10.19
CA GLY A 26 39.29 -24.40 -11.21
C GLY A 26 38.39 -23.32 -10.60
N ALA A 27 37.98 -22.35 -11.42
CA ALA A 27 36.87 -21.49 -11.02
C ALA A 27 35.62 -22.36 -10.90
N PRO A 28 34.77 -22.17 -9.86
CA PRO A 28 33.46 -22.79 -9.88
C PRO A 28 32.79 -22.42 -11.22
N PRO A 29 32.10 -23.36 -11.89
CA PRO A 29 31.38 -23.04 -13.11
C PRO A 29 30.52 -21.81 -12.83
N PRO A 30 30.44 -20.85 -13.79
CA PRO A 30 29.58 -19.70 -13.61
C PRO A 30 28.22 -20.22 -13.19
N PRO A 31 27.60 -19.65 -12.14
CA PRO A 31 26.30 -20.11 -11.68
C PRO A 31 25.41 -20.18 -12.91
N GLU A 32 24.93 -21.37 -13.24
CA GLU A 32 24.08 -21.58 -14.42
C GLU A 32 22.98 -20.54 -14.31
N SER A 33 23.01 -19.57 -15.22
CA SER A 33 22.02 -18.53 -15.25
C SER A 33 20.69 -19.25 -15.39
N PRO A 34 19.70 -19.04 -14.50
CA PRO A 34 18.42 -19.70 -14.63
C PRO A 34 17.94 -19.45 -16.04
N ARG A 35 17.75 -20.52 -16.82
CA ARG A 35 17.32 -20.38 -18.20
C ARG A 35 16.02 -19.57 -18.18
N PRO A 36 15.88 -18.54 -19.03
CA PRO A 36 14.63 -17.80 -19.10
C PRO A 36 13.55 -18.78 -19.54
N ILE A 37 12.66 -19.13 -18.61
CA ILE A 37 11.55 -20.05 -18.88
C ILE A 37 10.64 -19.36 -19.88
N SER A 38 10.35 -20.03 -20.99
CA SER A 38 9.44 -19.49 -21.99
C SER A 38 8.02 -19.42 -21.41
N PRO A 39 7.19 -18.42 -21.79
CA PRO A 39 5.79 -18.36 -21.34
C PRO A 39 4.97 -19.61 -21.72
N ALA A 40 5.43 -20.38 -22.71
CA ALA A 40 4.82 -21.63 -23.14
C ALA A 40 5.05 -22.81 -22.18
N GLU A 41 6.15 -22.77 -21.41
CA GLU A 41 6.53 -23.76 -20.39
C GLU A 41 6.14 -23.34 -18.97
N SER A 42 5.83 -22.06 -18.77
CA SER A 42 5.44 -21.53 -17.47
C SER A 42 4.17 -22.21 -16.94
N PHE A 43 4.18 -22.54 -15.65
CA PHE A 43 3.00 -23.06 -14.95
C PHE A 43 1.76 -22.17 -15.11
N ALA A 44 1.98 -20.87 -15.27
CA ALA A 44 0.94 -19.87 -15.39
C ALA A 44 0.20 -19.91 -16.74
N ARG A 45 0.69 -20.65 -17.76
CA ARG A 45 0.05 -20.78 -19.09
C ARG A 45 -1.44 -21.13 -19.03
N ASN A 46 -1.80 -22.00 -18.09
CA ASN A 46 -3.18 -22.48 -17.94
C ASN A 46 -3.96 -21.68 -16.92
N LEU A 47 -3.34 -20.73 -16.22
CA LEU A 47 -4.01 -19.88 -15.25
C LEU A 47 -4.56 -18.65 -15.96
N ARG A 48 -5.76 -18.26 -15.58
CA ARG A 48 -6.37 -16.98 -15.95
C ARG A 48 -6.75 -16.24 -14.69
N LEU A 49 -6.39 -14.96 -14.64
CA LEU A 49 -6.89 -14.07 -13.61
C LEU A 49 -8.33 -13.70 -13.93
N SER A 50 -9.23 -13.94 -12.98
CA SER A 50 -10.68 -13.79 -13.17
C SER A 50 -11.28 -12.66 -12.33
N ALA A 51 -10.73 -12.41 -11.15
CA ALA A 51 -11.22 -11.38 -10.24
C ALA A 51 -10.11 -10.83 -9.34
N LEU A 52 -10.22 -9.56 -8.99
CA LEU A 52 -9.50 -8.92 -7.88
C LEU A 52 -10.57 -8.41 -6.91
N LEU A 53 -10.49 -8.82 -5.65
CA LEU A 53 -11.45 -8.47 -4.61
C LEU A 53 -10.71 -7.80 -3.46
N GLU A 54 -11.19 -6.65 -3.04
CA GLU A 54 -10.73 -6.02 -1.80
C GLU A 54 -11.51 -6.60 -0.62
N VAL A 55 -10.80 -7.11 0.39
CA VAL A 55 -11.40 -7.68 1.60
C VAL A 55 -11.42 -6.61 2.70
N GLU A 56 -12.50 -6.58 3.49
CA GLU A 56 -12.61 -5.75 4.70
C GLU A 56 -11.37 -5.90 5.59
N GLY A 57 -10.56 -4.84 5.66
CA GLY A 57 -9.25 -4.85 6.32
C GLY A 57 -8.08 -4.41 5.45
N GLY A 58 -8.32 -4.21 4.14
CA GLY A 58 -7.35 -3.70 3.17
C GLY A 58 -6.42 -4.78 2.59
N GLY A 59 -6.89 -6.04 2.56
CA GLY A 59 -6.19 -7.15 1.93
C GLY A 59 -6.77 -7.42 0.54
N ILE A 60 -5.92 -7.76 -0.43
CA ILE A 60 -6.36 -8.09 -1.80
C ILE A 60 -6.49 -9.62 -1.91
N LYS A 61 -7.63 -10.07 -2.43
CA LYS A 61 -7.89 -11.45 -2.87
C LYS A 61 -7.88 -11.52 -4.38
N VAL A 62 -7.17 -12.50 -4.92
CA VAL A 62 -7.11 -12.75 -6.36
C VAL A 62 -7.85 -14.03 -6.68
N GLY A 63 -8.84 -13.97 -7.56
CA GLY A 63 -9.52 -15.13 -8.12
C GLY A 63 -8.80 -15.63 -9.36
N LEU A 64 -8.30 -16.85 -9.30
CA LEU A 64 -7.62 -17.54 -10.40
C LEU A 64 -8.50 -18.69 -10.91
N VAL A 65 -8.49 -18.90 -12.22
CA VAL A 65 -9.16 -20.02 -12.88
C VAL A 65 -8.13 -20.82 -13.65
N ASP A 66 -8.03 -22.11 -13.34
CA ASP A 66 -7.23 -23.04 -14.13
C ASP A 66 -8.03 -23.54 -15.34
N LYS A 67 -7.52 -23.27 -16.54
CA LYS A 67 -8.10 -23.70 -17.82
C LYS A 67 -8.04 -25.21 -18.02
N LYS A 68 -7.13 -25.92 -17.34
CA LYS A 68 -7.03 -27.39 -17.46
C LYS A 68 -8.09 -28.11 -16.64
N THR A 69 -8.27 -27.70 -15.39
CA THR A 69 -9.19 -28.35 -14.45
C THR A 69 -10.56 -27.67 -14.39
N GLY A 70 -10.68 -26.45 -14.92
CA GLY A 70 -11.87 -25.61 -14.79
C GLY A 70 -12.10 -25.10 -13.36
N LYS A 71 -11.19 -25.37 -12.43
CA LYS A 71 -11.34 -25.00 -11.03
C LYS A 71 -10.98 -23.52 -10.84
N SER A 72 -11.84 -22.82 -10.12
CA SER A 72 -11.60 -21.47 -9.65
C SER A 72 -11.21 -21.50 -8.17
N PHE A 73 -10.17 -20.78 -7.80
CA PHE A 73 -9.75 -20.62 -6.42
C PHE A 73 -9.35 -19.18 -6.13
N PHE A 74 -9.49 -18.77 -4.87
CA PHE A 74 -9.11 -17.44 -4.42
C PHE A 74 -7.85 -17.54 -3.56
N LEU A 75 -6.88 -16.68 -3.83
CA LEU A 75 -5.66 -16.55 -3.04
C LEU A 75 -5.60 -15.18 -2.38
N THR A 76 -5.29 -15.13 -1.10
CA THR A 76 -4.82 -13.92 -0.41
C THR A 76 -3.31 -13.76 -0.55
N GLU A 77 -2.81 -12.53 -0.40
CA GLU A 77 -1.35 -12.28 -0.43
C GLU A 77 -0.63 -13.13 0.63
N GLY A 78 0.34 -13.95 0.19
CA GLY A 78 1.08 -14.89 1.03
C GLY A 78 0.41 -16.27 1.20
N GLU A 79 -0.77 -16.48 0.66
CA GLU A 79 -1.45 -17.77 0.66
C GLU A 79 -0.93 -18.66 -0.47
N THR A 80 -0.86 -19.96 -0.21
CA THR A 80 -0.41 -20.97 -1.18
C THR A 80 -1.49 -22.04 -1.34
N VAL A 81 -1.94 -22.25 -2.58
CA VAL A 81 -2.90 -23.32 -2.93
C VAL A 81 -2.35 -24.08 -4.12
N GLU A 82 -2.33 -25.42 -4.04
CA GLU A 82 -1.80 -26.31 -5.10
C GLU A 82 -0.35 -25.98 -5.54
N GLY A 83 0.45 -25.46 -4.60
CA GLY A 83 1.84 -25.05 -4.81
C GLY A 83 1.99 -23.71 -5.52
N ILE A 84 0.90 -23.00 -5.81
CA ILE A 84 0.88 -21.65 -6.37
C ILE A 84 0.66 -20.68 -5.21
N GLU A 85 1.61 -19.79 -5.02
CA GLU A 85 1.61 -18.77 -3.98
C GLU A 85 1.39 -17.39 -4.61
N LEU A 86 0.52 -16.58 -4.01
CA LEU A 86 0.35 -15.19 -4.41
C LEU A 86 1.37 -14.32 -3.66
N VAL A 87 2.38 -13.81 -4.36
CA VAL A 87 3.41 -12.96 -3.76
C VAL A 87 2.91 -11.53 -3.56
N SER A 88 2.13 -11.02 -4.53
CA SER A 88 1.53 -9.69 -4.46
C SER A 88 0.46 -9.51 -5.50
N ALA A 89 -0.52 -8.66 -5.20
CA ALA A 89 -1.50 -8.18 -6.17
C ALA A 89 -1.55 -6.65 -6.18
N SER A 90 -1.77 -6.07 -7.36
CA SER A 90 -2.00 -4.64 -7.55
C SER A 90 -3.37 -4.44 -8.17
N PHE A 91 -4.20 -3.62 -7.55
CA PHE A 91 -5.50 -3.25 -8.12
C PHE A 91 -5.33 -2.17 -9.19
N ASP A 92 -4.40 -1.22 -8.97
CA ASP A 92 -4.13 -0.11 -9.90
C ASP A 92 -3.62 -0.59 -11.27
N ASP A 93 -2.78 -1.61 -11.27
CA ASP A 93 -2.20 -2.19 -12.50
C ASP A 93 -2.98 -3.40 -13.02
N GLU A 94 -3.97 -3.87 -12.25
CA GLU A 94 -4.69 -5.12 -12.45
C GLU A 94 -3.78 -6.35 -12.67
N GLU A 95 -2.66 -6.40 -11.96
CA GLU A 95 -1.66 -7.47 -12.06
C GLU A 95 -1.60 -8.32 -10.79
N ALA A 96 -1.46 -9.63 -10.94
CA ALA A 96 -1.06 -10.52 -9.85
C ALA A 96 0.27 -11.22 -10.15
N VAL A 97 1.12 -11.29 -9.12
CA VAL A 97 2.41 -11.96 -9.17
C VAL A 97 2.28 -13.30 -8.45
N LEU A 98 2.38 -14.38 -9.20
CA LEU A 98 2.29 -15.75 -8.71
C LEU A 98 3.68 -16.37 -8.65
N ARG A 99 3.89 -17.22 -7.65
CA ARG A 99 5.10 -18.03 -7.48
C ARG A 99 4.74 -19.50 -7.41
N LYS A 100 5.44 -20.35 -8.15
CA LYS A 100 5.33 -21.81 -8.02
C LYS A 100 6.72 -22.40 -7.98
N GLY A 101 7.13 -22.91 -6.81
CA GLY A 101 8.50 -23.36 -6.59
C GLY A 101 9.51 -22.23 -6.81
N ASN A 102 10.30 -22.31 -7.88
CA ASN A 102 11.33 -21.34 -8.23
C ASN A 102 10.93 -20.41 -9.41
N GLU A 103 9.69 -20.51 -9.89
CA GLU A 103 9.19 -19.70 -11.01
C GLU A 103 8.27 -18.61 -10.49
N MET A 104 8.42 -17.39 -11.01
CA MET A 104 7.42 -16.33 -10.81
C MET A 104 6.88 -15.84 -12.14
N ALA A 105 5.57 -15.61 -12.19
CA ALA A 105 4.87 -15.10 -13.35
C ALA A 105 3.95 -13.96 -12.94
N VAL A 106 3.88 -12.94 -13.78
CA VAL A 106 2.86 -11.88 -13.69
C VAL A 106 1.72 -12.25 -14.63
N ILE A 107 0.50 -12.14 -14.12
CA ILE A 107 -0.72 -12.29 -14.91
C ILE A 107 -1.51 -10.99 -14.81
N LYS A 108 -1.89 -10.44 -15.97
CA LYS A 108 -2.78 -9.27 -16.05
C LYS A 108 -4.25 -9.69 -16.14
N LEU A 109 -5.16 -8.92 -15.53
CA LEU A 109 -6.60 -9.16 -15.61
C LEU A 109 -7.15 -8.86 -17.01
N GLU A 110 -6.88 -7.67 -17.56
CA GLU A 110 -7.45 -7.23 -18.85
C GLU A 110 -7.04 -8.12 -20.03
N SER A 111 -5.72 -8.37 -20.16
CA SER A 111 -5.18 -9.07 -21.33
C SER A 111 -5.07 -10.57 -21.13
N GLY A 112 -5.10 -11.05 -19.87
CA GLY A 112 -4.75 -12.42 -19.54
C GLY A 112 -3.31 -12.79 -19.98
N GLU A 113 -2.47 -11.80 -20.30
CA GLU A 113 -1.08 -12.02 -20.67
C GLU A 113 -0.32 -12.53 -19.47
N ILE A 114 0.43 -13.60 -19.70
CA ILE A 114 1.30 -14.22 -18.72
C ILE A 114 2.72 -13.89 -19.10
N ARG A 115 3.40 -13.14 -18.23
CA ARG A 115 4.81 -12.79 -18.42
C ARG A 115 5.64 -13.49 -17.34
N PRO A 116 6.47 -14.49 -17.72
CA PRO A 116 7.45 -15.03 -16.78
C PRO A 116 8.45 -13.92 -16.43
N LEU A 117 8.75 -13.77 -15.14
CA LEU A 117 9.69 -12.76 -14.66
C LEU A 117 11.12 -13.30 -14.73
N SER A 118 12.06 -12.47 -15.16
CA SER A 118 13.49 -12.81 -15.07
C SER A 118 13.95 -12.89 -13.60
N PRO A 119 15.02 -13.64 -13.29
CA PRO A 119 15.52 -13.78 -11.91
C PRO A 119 15.86 -12.44 -11.23
N GLU A 120 16.27 -11.42 -11.99
CA GLU A 120 16.55 -10.08 -11.46
C GLU A 120 15.26 -9.33 -11.12
N GLU A 121 14.26 -9.38 -12.01
CA GLU A 121 12.95 -8.79 -11.78
C GLU A 121 12.21 -9.47 -10.63
N GLN A 122 12.38 -10.78 -10.47
CA GLN A 122 11.89 -11.55 -9.33
C GLN A 122 12.47 -11.00 -8.03
N ARG A 123 13.79 -10.79 -7.96
CA ARG A 123 14.46 -10.21 -6.78
C ARG A 123 13.98 -8.79 -6.49
N GLN A 124 13.88 -7.94 -7.52
CA GLN A 124 13.39 -6.58 -7.36
C GLN A 124 11.93 -6.53 -6.89
N ARG A 125 11.06 -7.37 -7.45
CA ARG A 125 9.66 -7.50 -7.02
C ARG A 125 9.58 -7.98 -5.59
N LEU A 126 10.33 -9.03 -5.20
CA LEU A 126 10.39 -9.52 -3.81
C LEU A 126 10.85 -8.45 -2.81
N ILE A 127 11.79 -7.59 -3.21
CA ILE A 127 12.23 -6.45 -2.40
C ILE A 127 11.12 -5.40 -2.28
N ARG A 128 10.39 -5.11 -3.36
CA ARG A 128 9.25 -4.18 -3.34
C ARG A 128 8.03 -4.72 -2.58
N THR A 129 7.79 -6.03 -2.65
CA THR A 129 6.67 -6.71 -1.98
C THR A 129 6.96 -7.07 -0.54
N ARG A 130 8.18 -6.83 -0.03
CA ARG A 130 8.39 -6.53 1.39
C ARG A 130 7.72 -5.20 1.75
N ARG A 131 6.42 -5.12 1.52
CA ARG A 131 5.53 -4.17 2.15
C ARG A 131 5.53 -4.47 3.65
N MET A 132 5.66 -3.40 4.42
CA MET A 132 5.50 -3.29 5.88
C MET A 132 5.03 -4.59 6.55
N SER A 133 5.90 -5.17 7.39
CA SER A 133 5.57 -6.37 8.17
C SER A 133 4.22 -6.19 8.89
N TYR A 134 3.49 -7.27 9.18
CA TYR A 134 2.27 -7.20 10.00
C TYR A 134 2.47 -6.39 11.29
N ARG A 135 3.65 -6.53 11.91
CA ARG A 135 4.06 -5.76 13.10
C ARG A 135 4.16 -4.25 12.81
N GLU A 136 4.65 -3.90 11.63
CA GLU A 136 4.78 -2.53 11.14
C GLU A 136 3.44 -1.91 10.76
N ARG A 137 2.55 -2.67 10.11
CA ARG A 137 1.17 -2.24 9.81
C ARG A 137 0.37 -1.98 11.08
N ARG A 138 0.55 -2.82 12.11
CA ARG A 138 -0.07 -2.61 13.43
C ARG A 138 0.47 -1.34 14.09
N ARG A 139 1.79 -1.14 14.11
CA ARG A 139 2.42 0.07 14.63
C ARG A 139 1.94 1.33 13.91
N GLN A 140 1.79 1.29 12.59
CA GLN A 140 1.33 2.43 11.82
C GLN A 140 -0.16 2.76 12.09
N ARG A 141 -1.01 1.76 12.33
CA ARG A 141 -2.39 1.98 12.80
C ARG A 141 -2.41 2.57 14.20
N GLU A 142 -1.57 2.08 15.10
CA GLU A 142 -1.41 2.62 16.45
C GLU A 142 -0.89 4.06 16.41
N GLU A 143 0.06 4.39 15.53
CA GLU A 143 0.57 5.75 15.31
C GLU A 143 -0.47 6.68 14.70
N ARG A 144 -1.30 6.19 13.77
CA ARG A 144 -2.42 6.98 13.23
C ARG A 144 -3.51 7.23 14.27
N ARG A 145 -3.74 6.27 15.17
CA ARG A 145 -4.69 6.39 16.29
C ARG A 145 -4.14 7.24 17.43
N SER A 146 -2.82 7.23 17.66
CA SER A 146 -2.18 7.98 18.73
C SER A 146 -1.93 9.44 18.36
N LYS A 147 -1.89 9.77 17.06
CA LYS A 147 -1.85 11.16 16.60
C LYS A 147 -3.16 11.85 17.02
N PRO A 148 -3.09 12.89 17.87
CA PRO A 148 -4.29 13.64 18.24
C PRO A 148 -4.89 14.27 16.98
N PRO A 149 -6.23 14.40 16.91
CA PRO A 149 -6.88 15.10 15.80
C PRO A 149 -6.31 16.52 15.68
N PRO A 150 -6.24 17.07 14.45
CA PRO A 150 -5.80 18.44 14.25
C PRO A 150 -6.66 19.38 15.10
N ARG A 151 -6.02 20.27 15.85
CA ARG A 151 -6.72 21.25 16.69
C ARG A 151 -7.51 22.22 15.79
N PRO A 152 -8.71 22.68 16.23
CA PRO A 152 -9.46 23.68 15.49
C PRO A 152 -8.63 24.96 15.31
N LYS A 153 -8.74 25.61 14.14
CA LYS A 153 -7.96 26.81 13.78
C LYS A 153 -8.36 28.06 14.57
N TYR A 154 -9.64 28.14 14.95
CA TYR A 154 -10.22 29.23 15.74
C TYR A 154 -10.83 28.66 17.00
N THR A 155 -10.78 29.43 18.09
CA THR A 155 -11.30 29.01 19.39
C THR A 155 -12.25 30.05 19.97
N GLY A 156 -13.33 29.61 20.63
CA GLY A 156 -14.22 30.47 21.42
C GLY A 156 -14.71 31.71 20.66
N GLU A 157 -14.39 32.90 21.19
CA GLU A 157 -14.80 34.19 20.63
C GLU A 157 -14.32 34.44 19.19
N GLU A 158 -13.12 33.96 18.83
CA GLU A 158 -12.60 34.11 17.48
C GLU A 158 -13.41 33.32 16.46
N LEU A 159 -13.91 32.14 16.86
CA LEU A 159 -14.77 31.33 16.02
C LEU A 159 -16.13 32.01 15.81
N GLU A 160 -16.70 32.60 16.85
CA GLU A 160 -17.97 33.32 16.74
C GLU A 160 -17.86 34.54 15.83
N ARG A 161 -16.77 35.31 15.93
CA ARG A 161 -16.51 36.43 15.03
C ARG A 161 -16.37 35.96 13.58
N HIS A 162 -15.56 34.93 13.34
CA HIS A 162 -15.38 34.36 12.01
C HIS A 162 -16.71 33.84 11.43
N LEU A 163 -17.56 33.20 12.22
CA LEU A 163 -18.86 32.72 11.77
C LEU A 163 -19.82 33.86 11.41
N ARG A 164 -19.81 34.96 12.17
CA ARG A 164 -20.62 36.16 11.88
C ARG A 164 -20.13 36.87 10.61
N GLU A 165 -18.82 37.01 10.45
CA GLU A 165 -18.21 37.57 9.24
C GLU A 165 -18.56 36.73 8.01
N TYR A 166 -18.39 35.40 8.10
CA TYR A 166 -18.75 34.47 7.04
C TYR A 166 -20.24 34.52 6.70
N GLN A 167 -21.11 34.68 7.70
CA GLN A 167 -22.54 34.84 7.48
C GLN A 167 -22.86 36.10 6.67
N MET A 168 -22.21 37.23 6.94
CA MET A 168 -22.37 38.47 6.14
C MET A 168 -21.92 38.26 4.71
N GLU A 169 -20.80 37.56 4.50
CA GLU A 169 -20.31 37.22 3.16
C GLU A 169 -21.29 36.32 2.41
N CYS A 170 -21.86 35.31 3.08
CA CYS A 170 -22.89 34.46 2.49
C CYS A 170 -24.10 35.28 2.03
N ILE A 171 -24.60 36.19 2.89
CA ILE A 171 -25.77 37.01 2.56
C ILE A 171 -25.47 37.97 1.41
N ARG A 172 -24.29 38.61 1.40
CA ARG A 172 -23.83 39.47 0.29
C ARG A 172 -23.73 38.71 -1.04
N GLN A 173 -23.33 37.44 -1.00
CA GLN A 173 -23.22 36.57 -2.17
C GLN A 173 -24.56 35.94 -2.59
N GLY A 174 -25.64 36.15 -1.83
CA GLY A 174 -26.95 35.54 -2.07
C GLY A 174 -27.01 34.03 -1.72
N LEU A 175 -26.04 33.53 -0.95
CA LEU A 175 -26.03 32.16 -0.42
C LEU A 175 -26.95 32.06 0.81
N PRO A 176 -27.50 30.86 1.11
CA PRO A 176 -28.35 30.68 2.28
C PRO A 176 -27.60 31.08 3.57
N PRO A 177 -28.22 31.87 4.47
CA PRO A 177 -27.56 32.33 5.68
C PRO A 177 -27.28 31.17 6.64
N LEU A 178 -26.22 31.30 7.43
CA LEU A 178 -25.93 30.36 8.51
C LEU A 178 -27.06 30.39 9.58
N PRO A 179 -27.27 29.28 10.32
CA PRO A 179 -28.26 29.19 11.41
C PRO A 179 -27.80 29.94 12.68
N ILE A 180 -27.36 31.18 12.52
CA ILE A 180 -26.95 32.09 13.58
C ILE A 180 -27.81 33.35 13.42
N PRO A 181 -28.41 33.90 14.50
CA PRO A 181 -29.18 35.12 14.37
C PRO A 181 -28.27 36.30 14.00
N LEU A 182 -28.73 37.15 13.07
CA LEU A 182 -28.07 38.41 12.76
C LEU A 182 -28.19 39.37 13.95
N THR A 183 -27.10 40.08 14.26
CA THR A 183 -27.18 41.17 15.23
C THR A 183 -27.83 42.40 14.59
N PRO A 184 -28.47 43.29 15.38
CA PRO A 184 -29.10 44.50 14.83
C PRO A 184 -28.14 45.40 14.05
N GLU A 185 -26.86 45.42 14.45
CA GLU A 185 -25.80 46.18 13.76
C GLU A 185 -25.48 45.61 12.37
N MET A 186 -25.44 44.29 12.24
CA MET A 186 -25.19 43.59 10.98
C MET A 186 -26.36 43.73 10.01
N ASP A 187 -27.59 43.64 10.54
CA ASP A 187 -28.80 43.84 9.76
C ASP A 187 -28.87 45.25 9.16
N ALA A 188 -28.63 46.28 9.99
CA ALA A 188 -28.56 47.67 9.53
C ALA A 188 -27.49 47.89 8.43
N GLN A 189 -26.35 47.20 8.52
CA GLN A 189 -25.32 47.24 7.48
C GLN A 189 -25.81 46.61 6.16
N LEU A 190 -26.45 45.45 6.21
CA LEU A 190 -26.98 44.78 5.01
C LEU A 190 -28.14 45.56 4.37
N VAL A 191 -28.95 46.23 5.17
CA VAL A 191 -30.01 47.14 4.70
C VAL A 191 -29.40 48.38 4.03
N ALA A 192 -28.35 48.97 4.62
CA ALA A 192 -27.63 50.10 4.03
C ALA A 192 -26.92 49.74 2.71
N GLU A 193 -26.40 48.50 2.62
CA GLU A 193 -25.80 47.94 1.40
C GLU A 193 -26.87 47.54 0.34
N GLY A 194 -28.16 47.56 0.69
CA GLY A 194 -29.27 47.19 -0.18
C GLY A 194 -29.42 45.69 -0.42
N VAL A 195 -28.82 44.85 0.43
CA VAL A 195 -28.83 43.39 0.33
C VAL A 195 -30.07 42.80 1.02
N LEU A 196 -30.48 43.36 2.16
CA LEU A 196 -31.70 42.97 2.88
C LEU A 196 -32.77 44.08 2.82
N PRO A 197 -34.07 43.72 2.78
CA PRO A 197 -35.14 44.70 2.93
C PRO A 197 -35.16 45.24 4.37
N PRO A 198 -35.50 46.53 4.57
CA PRO A 198 -35.62 47.09 5.91
C PRO A 198 -36.70 46.35 6.70
N LEU A 199 -36.40 46.00 7.96
CA LEU A 199 -37.39 45.44 8.87
C LEU A 199 -38.50 46.47 9.11
N GLU A 200 -39.70 46.19 8.63
CA GLU A 200 -40.89 46.95 9.01
C GLU A 200 -41.10 46.77 10.53
N PRO A 201 -41.31 47.84 11.30
CA PRO A 201 -41.61 47.69 12.71
C PRO A 201 -42.94 46.92 12.82
N GLU A 202 -42.89 45.73 13.44
CA GLU A 202 -44.08 44.96 13.78
C GLU A 202 -45.04 45.86 14.57
N GLN A 203 -46.23 46.10 14.01
CA GLN A 203 -47.35 46.79 14.68
C GLN A 203 -48.06 45.86 15.65
#